data_AF-A0A8J6B4E4-F1
#
_entry.id   AF-A0A8J6B4E4-F1
#
_cell.length_a   1.000
_cell.length_b   1.000
_cell.length_c   1.000
_cell.angle_alpha   90.00
_cell.angle_beta   90.00
_cell.angle_gamma   90.00
#
_symmetry.space_group_name_H-M   'P 1'
#
loop_
_entity.id
_entity.type
_entity.pdbx_description
1 polymer ?
#
loop_
_entity_poly.entity_id
_entity_poly.type
_entity_poly.pdbx_seq_one_letter_code
_entity_poly.pdbx_strand_id
1 'polypeptide(L)'
;MCAKSRNVVRVISDLHLGAHWHTKANSNALTVCLEECAMPETHIHSLVIAGDVFEQWLVPYNEAPPSCLSVMQQAAVLPFVDLVKKVIANDVKVYFIRGNHDDELDTASLREVFGESLIIVEGEEVCFNGIRFQHGHAYDILSQPYEGAKKQRPVSYYLSRLAAHSGNMLDRPTVSWLTLSLLIGNRISSTLMPLFYFKPVPLFFLRGVMSIAFKASWSQIKDEQIVLRNGESVVLSEIVSDYADMLYYAKERYGMLRAAAMFRMSMSGNVGHWMRRSPYLLEVAGHSHIPVLRSYMRYKSLLSDGTKAPRTLPTKVIYANSGSFTGGESTYVDILLARTSHEVGWRSYLPPYLFGLEHPHDNRSFYDNYKGEALPVGLAPHTWDRSGSINDPARLTQQESGVAAGTVVPYEVRMVEWRDGGFYIRKAKRVPYRFDPTSFNRRVNKINAYDVAKKAATQFDEDSGHYVGVPVTGPMDESMWERPSVDRQSAENRM
;
A
#
# COMPACT_ATOMS: atom_id res chain seq x y z
N MET A 1 -12.74 -36.08 2.85
CA MET A 1 -11.86 -35.14 3.56
C MET A 1 -12.53 -33.77 3.56
N CYS A 2 -12.64 -33.09 4.70
CA CYS A 2 -13.19 -31.73 4.74
C CYS A 2 -12.17 -30.78 4.10
N ALA A 3 -12.57 -29.99 3.09
CA ALA A 3 -11.69 -29.00 2.49
C ALA A 3 -11.18 -28.06 3.59
N LYS A 4 -9.86 -27.92 3.69
CA LYS A 4 -9.25 -26.98 4.64
C LYS A 4 -9.68 -25.57 4.26
N SER A 5 -10.22 -24.81 5.21
CA SER A 5 -10.60 -23.42 4.94
C SER A 5 -9.39 -22.59 4.51
N ARG A 6 -9.53 -21.84 3.41
CA ARG A 6 -8.58 -20.79 3.03
C ARG A 6 -8.90 -19.51 3.79
N ASN A 7 -8.03 -19.11 4.70
CA ASN A 7 -8.28 -17.97 5.59
C ASN A 7 -7.04 -17.11 5.84
N VAL A 8 -5.98 -17.29 5.05
CA VAL A 8 -4.76 -16.50 5.16
C VAL A 8 -4.67 -15.54 3.98
N VAL A 9 -4.38 -14.27 4.25
CA VAL A 9 -3.95 -13.30 3.23
C VAL A 9 -2.44 -13.14 3.37
N ARG A 10 -1.70 -13.50 2.32
CA ARG A 10 -0.25 -13.33 2.26
C ARG A 10 0.08 -12.06 1.47
N VAL A 11 1.03 -11.28 1.96
CA VAL A 11 1.49 -10.04 1.33
C VAL A 11 3.00 -10.10 1.11
N ILE A 12 3.41 -9.93 -0.15
CA ILE A 12 4.80 -9.85 -0.60
C ILE A 12 5.02 -8.54 -1.36
N SER A 13 6.24 -8.03 -1.41
CA SER A 13 6.58 -6.78 -2.11
C SER A 13 8.09 -6.67 -2.33
N ASP A 14 8.51 -5.63 -3.07
CA ASP A 14 9.92 -5.22 -3.21
C ASP A 14 10.78 -6.43 -3.65
N LEU A 15 10.39 -7.00 -4.79
CA LEU A 15 11.01 -8.18 -5.39
C LEU A 15 12.15 -7.79 -6.34
N HIS A 16 12.02 -6.64 -7.01
CA HIS A 16 12.95 -6.07 -8.00
C HIS A 16 13.54 -7.11 -8.95
N LEU A 17 12.66 -7.92 -9.55
CA LEU A 17 13.01 -8.96 -10.51
C LEU A 17 13.64 -8.34 -11.76
N GLY A 18 14.68 -8.98 -12.30
CA GLY A 18 15.47 -8.47 -13.42
C GLY A 18 16.59 -7.51 -13.01
N ALA A 19 16.68 -7.14 -11.73
CA ALA A 19 17.78 -6.37 -11.17
C ALA A 19 18.92 -7.26 -10.67
N HIS A 20 20.09 -6.65 -10.47
CA HIS A 20 21.19 -7.25 -9.72
C HIS A 20 20.87 -7.46 -8.21
N TRP A 21 19.84 -6.77 -7.68
CA TRP A 21 19.32 -7.00 -6.31
C TRP A 21 18.63 -8.35 -6.14
N HIS A 22 18.15 -8.95 -7.23
CA HIS A 22 17.54 -10.27 -7.21
C HIS A 22 18.63 -11.35 -7.27
N THR A 23 19.12 -11.74 -6.10
CA THR A 23 20.14 -12.79 -5.98
C THR A 23 19.54 -14.19 -6.00
N LYS A 24 20.36 -15.21 -6.29
CA LYS A 24 19.95 -16.63 -6.22
C LYS A 24 19.36 -17.02 -4.85
N ALA A 25 19.93 -16.50 -3.76
CA ALA A 25 19.45 -16.82 -2.41
C ALA A 25 18.01 -16.33 -2.20
N ASN A 26 17.72 -15.10 -2.62
CA ASN A 26 16.38 -14.53 -2.50
C ASN A 26 15.40 -15.18 -3.49
N SER A 27 15.87 -15.56 -4.68
CA SER A 27 15.09 -16.30 -5.66
C SER A 27 14.57 -17.63 -5.10
N ASN A 28 15.40 -18.33 -4.32
CA ASN A 28 14.97 -19.56 -3.63
C ASN A 28 13.89 -19.28 -2.58
N ALA A 29 14.08 -18.27 -1.73
CA ALA A 29 13.08 -17.91 -0.71
C ALA A 29 11.73 -17.52 -1.35
N LEU A 30 11.77 -16.70 -2.41
CA LEU A 30 10.58 -16.30 -3.17
C LEU A 30 9.89 -17.51 -3.82
N THR A 31 10.68 -18.40 -4.42
CA THR A 31 10.18 -19.65 -5.02
C THR A 31 9.42 -20.48 -3.98
N VAL A 32 10.04 -20.78 -2.83
CA VAL A 32 9.38 -21.57 -1.77
C VAL A 32 8.11 -20.88 -1.26
N CYS A 33 8.15 -19.56 -1.08
CA CYS A 33 6.99 -18.78 -0.65
C CYS A 33 5.80 -18.91 -1.61
N LEU A 34 6.06 -18.90 -2.92
CA LEU A 34 5.02 -19.00 -3.95
C LEU A 34 4.58 -20.46 -4.20
N GLU A 35 5.48 -21.43 -4.09
CA GLU A 35 5.14 -22.84 -4.13
C GLU A 35 4.13 -23.21 -3.04
N GLU A 36 4.31 -22.72 -1.80
CA GLU A 36 3.33 -22.86 -0.72
C GLU A 36 1.94 -22.28 -1.07
N CYS A 37 1.91 -21.18 -1.83
CA CYS A 37 0.67 -20.58 -2.30
C CYS A 37 0.02 -21.40 -3.43
N ALA A 38 0.82 -22.12 -4.22
CA ALA A 38 0.38 -22.92 -5.35
C ALA A 38 -0.05 -24.35 -4.97
N MET A 39 0.25 -24.82 -3.76
CA MET A 39 -0.13 -26.16 -3.28
C MET A 39 -1.67 -26.33 -3.22
N PRO A 40 -2.25 -27.45 -3.69
CA PRO A 40 -3.69 -27.71 -3.62
C PRO A 40 -4.29 -27.54 -2.21
N GLU A 41 -3.54 -27.98 -1.20
CA GLU A 41 -3.90 -27.94 0.22
C GLU A 41 -3.57 -26.61 0.93
N THR A 42 -3.19 -25.57 0.17
CA THR A 42 -2.82 -24.26 0.71
C THR A 42 -3.94 -23.65 1.55
N HIS A 43 -3.54 -22.95 2.61
CA HIS A 43 -4.44 -22.16 3.46
C HIS A 43 -4.58 -20.71 2.98
N ILE A 44 -3.86 -20.33 1.93
CA ILE A 44 -3.86 -18.99 1.38
C ILE A 44 -5.18 -18.75 0.62
N HIS A 45 -5.93 -17.75 1.06
CA HIS A 45 -7.13 -17.25 0.39
C HIS A 45 -6.76 -16.19 -0.66
N SER A 46 -5.80 -15.32 -0.33
CA SER A 46 -5.34 -14.28 -1.25
C SER A 46 -3.85 -14.05 -1.12
N LEU A 47 -3.20 -13.83 -2.26
CA LEU A 47 -1.86 -13.28 -2.37
C LEU A 47 -1.97 -11.82 -2.80
N VAL A 48 -1.37 -10.92 -2.05
CA VAL A 48 -1.25 -9.50 -2.41
C VAL A 48 0.21 -9.23 -2.74
N ILE A 49 0.47 -8.83 -3.97
CA ILE A 49 1.78 -8.41 -4.46
C ILE A 49 1.79 -6.88 -4.40
N ALA A 50 2.39 -6.32 -3.35
CA ALA A 50 2.33 -4.91 -3.00
C ALA A 50 3.49 -4.11 -3.61
N GLY A 51 3.68 -4.21 -4.92
CA GLY A 51 4.54 -3.35 -5.72
C GLY A 51 6.05 -3.65 -5.67
N ASP A 52 6.76 -2.91 -6.52
CA ASP A 52 8.19 -2.99 -6.82
C ASP A 52 8.60 -4.41 -7.24
N VAL A 53 7.94 -4.91 -8.27
CA VAL A 53 8.08 -6.28 -8.75
C VAL A 53 9.08 -6.39 -9.88
N PHE A 54 8.90 -5.59 -10.94
CA PHE A 54 9.73 -5.67 -12.14
C PHE A 54 10.64 -4.45 -12.23
N GLU A 55 11.94 -4.67 -12.12
CA GLU A 55 12.89 -3.57 -12.03
C GLU A 55 13.17 -2.93 -13.40
N GLN A 56 12.94 -1.62 -13.49
CA GLN A 56 13.24 -0.81 -14.68
C GLN A 56 14.16 0.38 -14.36
N TRP A 57 14.29 0.75 -13.09
CA TRP A 57 14.98 1.93 -12.59
C TRP A 57 16.42 1.65 -12.15
N LEU A 58 16.81 0.41 -11.83
CA LEU A 58 18.18 0.05 -11.47
C LEU A 58 19.04 -0.28 -12.70
N VAL A 59 19.01 0.64 -13.66
CA VAL A 59 19.79 0.62 -14.90
C VAL A 59 20.73 1.83 -14.87
N PRO A 60 21.99 1.73 -15.34
CA PRO A 60 22.88 2.89 -15.40
C PRO A 60 22.23 4.11 -16.08
N TYR A 61 22.47 5.31 -15.57
CA TYR A 61 21.79 6.53 -16.04
C TYR A 61 22.00 6.84 -17.53
N ASN A 62 23.07 6.31 -18.13
CA ASN A 62 23.47 6.49 -19.51
C ASN A 62 22.91 5.42 -20.48
N GLU A 63 22.04 4.53 -20.00
CA GLU A 63 21.40 3.47 -20.78
C GLU A 63 19.87 3.66 -20.81
N ALA A 64 19.15 3.19 -21.82
CA ALA A 64 17.69 3.21 -21.77
C ALA A 64 17.16 2.07 -20.87
N PRO A 65 16.24 2.33 -19.92
CA PRO A 65 15.54 1.27 -19.21
C PRO A 65 14.88 0.25 -20.15
N PRO A 66 14.86 -1.04 -19.78
CA PRO A 66 14.06 -2.02 -20.51
C PRO A 66 12.57 -1.73 -20.34
N SER A 67 11.75 -2.20 -21.29
CA SER A 67 10.30 -2.22 -21.10
C SER A 67 9.91 -3.25 -20.05
N CYS A 68 8.75 -3.08 -19.40
CA CYS A 68 8.30 -4.08 -18.44
C CYS A 68 8.12 -5.47 -19.04
N LEU A 69 7.54 -5.54 -20.24
CA LEU A 69 7.36 -6.80 -20.94
C LEU A 69 8.71 -7.50 -21.20
N SER A 70 9.74 -6.73 -21.58
CA SER A 70 11.09 -7.26 -21.74
C SER A 70 11.63 -7.84 -20.43
N VAL A 71 11.43 -7.16 -19.29
CA VAL A 71 11.82 -7.68 -17.97
C VAL A 71 11.06 -8.97 -17.63
N MET A 72 9.74 -9.00 -17.84
CA MET A 72 8.89 -10.17 -17.57
C MET A 72 9.28 -11.41 -18.41
N GLN A 73 9.84 -11.20 -19.59
CA GLN A 73 10.29 -12.26 -20.50
C GLN A 73 11.72 -12.75 -20.22
N GLN A 74 12.46 -12.11 -19.32
CA GLN A 74 13.81 -12.57 -18.97
C GLN A 74 13.76 -13.95 -18.31
N ALA A 75 14.69 -14.83 -18.67
CA ALA A 75 14.75 -16.20 -18.16
C ALA A 75 14.81 -16.27 -16.61
N ALA A 76 15.43 -15.28 -15.96
CA ALA A 76 15.49 -15.20 -14.50
C ALA A 76 14.14 -14.84 -13.84
N VAL A 77 13.21 -14.26 -14.60
CA VAL A 77 11.89 -13.78 -14.13
C VAL A 77 10.78 -14.79 -14.43
N LEU A 78 10.93 -15.60 -15.48
CA LEU A 78 9.93 -16.61 -15.87
C LEU A 78 9.51 -17.57 -14.75
N PRO A 79 10.40 -18.08 -13.86
CA PRO A 79 9.97 -18.94 -12.76
C PRO A 79 8.97 -18.27 -11.82
N PHE A 80 9.12 -16.97 -11.55
CA PHE A 80 8.15 -16.20 -10.77
C PHE A 80 6.82 -16.11 -11.50
N VAL A 81 6.83 -15.79 -12.79
CA VAL A 81 5.62 -15.69 -13.62
C VAL A 81 4.84 -17.01 -13.60
N ASP A 82 5.52 -18.13 -13.82
CA ASP A 82 4.93 -19.45 -13.84
C ASP A 82 4.34 -19.84 -12.48
N LEU A 83 5.02 -19.51 -11.39
CA LEU A 83 4.51 -19.76 -10.04
C LEU A 83 3.27 -18.94 -9.73
N VAL A 84 3.24 -17.64 -10.07
CA VAL A 84 2.04 -16.81 -9.89
C VAL A 84 0.86 -17.35 -10.70
N LYS A 85 1.08 -17.82 -11.93
CA LYS A 85 0.05 -18.51 -12.72
C LYS A 85 -0.48 -19.77 -12.03
N LYS A 86 0.40 -20.57 -11.43
CA LYS A 86 -0.01 -21.75 -10.65
C LYS A 86 -0.81 -21.38 -9.41
N VAL A 87 -0.42 -20.31 -8.70
CA VAL A 87 -1.18 -19.76 -7.57
C VAL A 87 -2.61 -19.38 -8.02
N ILE A 88 -2.74 -18.67 -9.13
CA ILE A 88 -4.04 -18.31 -9.73
C ILE A 88 -4.83 -19.56 -10.13
N ALA A 89 -4.20 -20.53 -10.81
CA ALA A 89 -4.84 -21.78 -11.23
C ALA A 89 -5.32 -22.63 -10.06
N ASN A 90 -4.74 -22.45 -8.88
CA ASN A 90 -5.17 -23.06 -7.63
C ASN A 90 -6.29 -22.26 -6.92
N ASP A 91 -6.97 -21.34 -7.60
CA ASP A 91 -8.09 -20.53 -7.06
C ASP A 91 -7.68 -19.65 -5.86
N VAL A 92 -6.42 -19.22 -5.81
CA VAL A 92 -5.97 -18.16 -4.91
C VAL A 92 -6.14 -16.82 -5.61
N LYS A 93 -6.84 -15.86 -4.97
CA LYS A 93 -6.98 -14.51 -5.51
C LYS A 93 -5.63 -13.79 -5.45
N VAL A 94 -5.11 -13.35 -6.60
CA VAL A 94 -3.86 -12.59 -6.66
C VAL A 94 -4.16 -11.14 -6.98
N TYR A 95 -3.85 -10.25 -6.04
CA TYR A 95 -3.93 -8.79 -6.20
C TYR A 95 -2.56 -8.23 -6.54
N PHE A 96 -2.46 -7.45 -7.60
CA PHE A 96 -1.23 -6.76 -8.01
C PHE A 96 -1.41 -5.26 -7.80
N ILE A 97 -0.65 -4.69 -6.88
CA ILE A 97 -0.59 -3.24 -6.62
C ILE A 97 0.73 -2.74 -7.18
N ARG A 98 0.72 -1.62 -7.89
CA ARG A 98 1.93 -1.03 -8.46
C ARG A 98 2.76 -0.34 -7.37
N GLY A 99 4.05 -0.59 -7.38
CA GLY A 99 5.04 0.19 -6.64
C GLY A 99 5.58 1.33 -7.48
N ASN A 100 6.51 2.11 -6.92
CA ASN A 100 7.11 3.19 -7.68
C ASN A 100 8.01 2.65 -8.80
N HIS A 101 8.73 1.53 -8.61
CA HIS A 101 9.52 0.91 -9.67
C HIS A 101 8.66 0.29 -10.80
N ASP A 102 7.36 0.10 -10.56
CA ASP A 102 6.40 -0.39 -11.55
C ASP A 102 5.67 0.76 -12.30
N ASP A 103 6.18 2.00 -12.25
CA ASP A 103 5.49 3.18 -12.79
C ASP A 103 5.31 3.17 -14.32
N GLU A 104 6.03 2.31 -15.04
CA GLU A 104 5.83 2.13 -16.49
C GLU A 104 5.18 0.80 -16.87
N LEU A 105 4.67 0.07 -15.89
CA LEU A 105 3.89 -1.14 -16.08
C LEU A 105 2.52 -0.79 -16.63
N ASP A 106 2.20 -1.30 -17.81
CA ASP A 106 0.87 -1.18 -18.40
C ASP A 106 0.02 -2.44 -18.14
N THR A 107 -1.28 -2.22 -17.97
CA THR A 107 -2.25 -3.28 -17.69
C THR A 107 -2.29 -4.34 -18.79
N ALA A 108 -2.10 -3.96 -20.06
CA ALA A 108 -2.15 -4.90 -21.18
C ALA A 108 -1.00 -5.91 -21.13
N SER A 109 0.23 -5.47 -20.84
CA SER A 109 1.38 -6.36 -20.64
C SER A 109 1.16 -7.32 -19.46
N LEU A 110 0.58 -6.85 -18.35
CA LEU A 110 0.24 -7.74 -17.23
C LEU A 110 -0.81 -8.78 -17.62
N ARG A 111 -1.83 -8.40 -18.40
CA ARG A 111 -2.86 -9.31 -18.90
C ARG A 111 -2.32 -10.34 -19.87
N GLU A 112 -1.42 -9.92 -20.76
CA GLU A 112 -0.72 -10.82 -21.67
C GLU A 112 0.07 -11.87 -20.89
N VAL A 113 0.80 -11.44 -19.85
CA VAL A 113 1.67 -12.32 -19.08
C VAL A 113 0.87 -13.20 -18.11
N PHE A 114 -0.05 -12.66 -17.31
CA PHE A 114 -0.72 -13.38 -16.22
C PHE A 114 -2.18 -13.78 -16.49
N GLY A 115 -2.79 -13.26 -17.55
CA GLY A 115 -4.19 -13.50 -17.89
C GLY A 115 -5.20 -12.62 -17.12
N GLU A 116 -6.49 -12.84 -17.42
CA GLU A 116 -7.60 -12.05 -16.87
C GLU A 116 -7.87 -12.31 -15.38
N SER A 117 -7.40 -13.45 -14.85
CA SER A 117 -7.61 -13.82 -13.44
C SER A 117 -6.72 -13.05 -12.46
N LEU A 118 -5.66 -12.38 -12.91
CA LEU A 118 -4.89 -11.47 -12.06
C LEU A 118 -5.75 -10.25 -11.70
N ILE A 119 -5.84 -9.86 -10.43
CA ILE A 119 -6.58 -8.67 -10.03
C ILE A 119 -5.61 -7.48 -10.04
N ILE A 120 -5.57 -6.76 -11.15
CA ILE A 120 -4.74 -5.55 -11.30
C ILE A 120 -5.46 -4.40 -10.58
N VAL A 121 -4.75 -3.78 -9.63
CA VAL A 121 -5.26 -2.64 -8.88
C VAL A 121 -4.86 -1.37 -9.63
N GLU A 122 -5.84 -0.69 -10.24
CA GLU A 122 -5.63 0.53 -11.04
C GLU A 122 -5.19 1.75 -10.19
N GLY A 123 -5.34 1.68 -8.87
CA GLY A 123 -4.89 2.71 -7.93
C GLY A 123 -3.67 2.30 -7.11
N GLU A 124 -3.29 3.15 -6.15
CA GLU A 124 -2.14 2.90 -5.25
C GLU A 124 -2.46 1.92 -4.11
N GLU A 125 -3.72 1.52 -3.97
CA GLU A 125 -4.19 0.68 -2.86
C GLU A 125 -5.39 -0.19 -3.20
N VAL A 126 -5.55 -1.27 -2.43
CA VAL A 126 -6.78 -2.06 -2.36
C VAL A 126 -7.18 -2.26 -0.91
N CYS A 127 -8.49 -2.20 -0.65
CA CYS A 127 -9.05 -2.38 0.68
C CYS A 127 -10.06 -3.51 0.69
N PHE A 128 -9.86 -4.48 1.58
CA PHE A 128 -10.85 -5.50 1.87
C PHE A 128 -10.70 -5.97 3.31
N ASN A 129 -11.78 -6.46 3.90
CA ASN A 129 -11.82 -6.91 5.30
C ASN A 129 -11.35 -5.83 6.29
N GLY A 130 -11.56 -4.54 6.01
CA GLY A 130 -11.07 -3.45 6.86
C GLY A 130 -9.54 -3.35 6.96
N ILE A 131 -8.83 -4.01 6.04
CA ILE A 131 -7.38 -3.97 5.87
C ILE A 131 -7.08 -3.17 4.60
N ARG A 132 -6.12 -2.25 4.70
CA ARG A 132 -5.58 -1.52 3.55
C ARG A 132 -4.27 -2.14 3.13
N PHE A 133 -4.14 -2.42 1.84
CA PHE A 133 -2.93 -2.87 1.20
C PHE A 133 -2.50 -1.81 0.19
N GLN A 134 -1.22 -1.44 0.20
CA GLN A 134 -0.64 -0.44 -0.69
C GLN A 134 0.85 -0.73 -0.86
N HIS A 135 1.53 -0.13 -1.82
CA HIS A 135 2.99 -0.20 -1.82
C HIS A 135 3.58 0.75 -0.77
N GLY A 136 3.11 2.00 -0.71
CA GLY A 136 3.47 3.00 0.31
C GLY A 136 4.30 4.18 -0.18
N HIS A 137 4.73 4.19 -1.45
CA HIS A 137 5.49 5.28 -2.06
C HIS A 137 4.72 6.60 -2.10
N ALA A 138 3.39 6.57 -2.07
CA ALA A 138 2.54 7.76 -2.00
C ALA A 138 2.80 8.64 -0.77
N TYR A 139 3.39 8.09 0.30
CA TYR A 139 3.78 8.83 1.49
C TYR A 139 5.23 9.30 1.47
N ASP A 140 6.00 8.93 0.47
CA ASP A 140 7.40 9.29 0.32
C ASP A 140 7.48 10.43 -0.70
N ILE A 141 7.95 11.61 -0.28
CA ILE A 141 7.97 12.77 -1.18
C ILE A 141 8.95 12.59 -2.34
N LEU A 142 9.99 11.77 -2.19
CA LEU A 142 10.95 11.51 -3.25
C LEU A 142 10.47 10.42 -4.21
N SER A 143 9.57 9.54 -3.78
CA SER A 143 9.03 8.44 -4.57
C SER A 143 7.64 8.70 -5.15
N GLN A 144 6.95 9.75 -4.72
CA GLN A 144 5.72 10.20 -5.34
C GLN A 144 6.00 11.04 -6.60
N PRO A 145 5.27 10.83 -7.71
CA PRO A 145 5.32 11.72 -8.86
C PRO A 145 4.98 13.17 -8.46
N TYR A 146 5.72 14.13 -9.03
CA TYR A 146 5.48 15.56 -8.81
C TYR A 146 4.92 16.17 -10.10
N GLU A 147 3.66 16.60 -10.08
CA GLU A 147 2.97 17.19 -11.25
C GLU A 147 3.65 18.46 -11.78
N GLY A 148 4.41 19.19 -10.93
CA GLY A 148 5.15 20.38 -11.35
C GLY A 148 6.47 20.08 -12.06
N ALA A 149 6.92 18.82 -12.10
CA ALA A 149 8.11 18.44 -12.86
C ALA A 149 7.76 18.18 -14.33
N LYS A 150 8.54 18.73 -15.25
CA LYS A 150 8.28 18.61 -16.70
C LYS A 150 8.30 17.16 -17.20
N LYS A 151 9.10 16.32 -16.57
CA LYS A 151 9.35 14.92 -16.96
C LYS A 151 8.59 13.91 -16.08
N GLN A 152 7.81 14.39 -15.11
CA GLN A 152 6.82 13.64 -14.29
C GLN A 152 7.30 12.32 -13.64
N ARG A 153 8.61 12.06 -13.52
CA ARG A 153 9.15 10.89 -12.81
C ARG A 153 9.67 11.26 -11.43
N PRO A 154 9.34 10.53 -10.36
CA PRO A 154 9.76 10.87 -9.00
C PRO A 154 11.28 11.02 -8.88
N VAL A 155 11.75 11.80 -7.90
CA VAL A 155 13.19 12.02 -7.67
C VAL A 155 13.93 10.69 -7.48
N SER A 156 13.30 9.72 -6.81
CA SER A 156 13.88 8.40 -6.56
C SER A 156 14.18 7.62 -7.84
N TYR A 157 13.46 7.83 -8.95
CA TYR A 157 13.81 7.27 -10.25
C TYR A 157 15.24 7.67 -10.64
N TYR A 158 15.53 8.97 -10.66
CA TYR A 158 16.84 9.49 -11.04
C TYR A 158 17.93 9.04 -10.06
N LEU A 159 17.63 9.02 -8.76
CA LEU A 159 18.56 8.53 -7.75
C LEU A 159 18.93 7.07 -7.94
N SER A 160 17.95 6.22 -8.24
CA SER A 160 18.17 4.80 -8.54
C SER A 160 19.07 4.61 -9.77
N ARG A 161 18.89 5.42 -10.82
CA ARG A 161 19.72 5.39 -12.04
C ARG A 161 21.18 5.78 -11.76
N LEU A 162 21.40 6.83 -10.96
CA LEU A 162 22.75 7.27 -10.58
C LEU A 162 23.44 6.26 -9.65
N ALA A 163 22.70 5.67 -8.72
CA ALA A 163 23.20 4.64 -7.82
C ALA A 163 23.60 3.36 -8.59
N ALA A 164 22.78 2.95 -9.56
CA ALA A 164 23.08 1.80 -10.42
C ALA A 164 24.38 2.00 -11.21
N HIS A 165 24.60 3.21 -11.77
CA HIS A 165 25.81 3.52 -12.53
C HIS A 165 27.09 3.47 -11.67
N SER A 166 27.05 4.03 -10.47
CA SER A 166 28.24 4.13 -9.61
C SER A 166 28.64 2.79 -8.96
N GLY A 167 27.90 1.71 -9.25
CA GLY A 167 27.96 0.44 -8.51
C GLY A 167 27.73 0.63 -7.01
N ASN A 168 27.29 1.83 -6.61
CA ASN A 168 26.94 2.15 -5.24
C ASN A 168 25.52 1.66 -5.08
N MET A 169 25.39 0.35 -4.94
CA MET A 169 24.16 -0.16 -4.39
C MET A 169 23.97 0.58 -3.08
N LEU A 170 22.87 1.31 -2.97
CA LEU A 170 22.32 1.72 -1.69
C LEU A 170 21.80 0.45 -0.99
N ASP A 171 22.63 -0.62 -0.94
CA ASP A 171 22.36 -2.00 -0.52
C ASP A 171 21.91 -2.09 0.93
N ARG A 172 22.04 -0.97 1.63
CA ARG A 172 21.34 -0.59 2.84
C ARG A 172 21.08 0.91 2.69
N PRO A 173 20.09 1.49 3.39
CA PRO A 173 20.06 2.92 3.67
C PRO A 173 21.39 3.23 4.35
N THR A 174 22.40 3.54 3.54
CA THR A 174 23.78 3.39 3.94
C THR A 174 23.98 4.41 5.02
N VAL A 175 24.80 4.08 6.00
CA VAL A 175 24.92 4.74 7.29
C VAL A 175 25.04 6.28 7.18
N SER A 176 25.37 6.86 6.02
CA SER A 176 25.18 8.28 5.66
C SER A 176 23.72 8.80 5.68
N TRP A 177 22.74 8.10 5.09
CA TRP A 177 21.31 8.42 5.21
C TRP A 177 20.82 8.23 6.65
N LEU A 178 21.29 7.19 7.35
CA LEU A 178 20.99 6.99 8.76
C LEU A 178 21.62 8.07 9.63
N THR A 179 22.84 8.52 9.35
CA THR A 179 23.53 9.58 10.13
C THR A 179 22.89 10.93 9.86
N LEU A 180 22.56 11.23 8.59
CA LEU A 180 21.82 12.45 8.24
C LEU A 180 20.41 12.40 8.85
N SER A 181 19.67 11.30 8.76
CA SER A 181 18.35 11.14 9.38
C SER A 181 18.35 10.96 10.90
N LEU A 182 19.47 10.59 11.53
CA LEU A 182 19.62 10.60 12.99
C LEU A 182 19.93 12.01 13.49
N LEU A 183 20.74 12.77 12.77
CA LEU A 183 21.02 14.19 13.06
C LEU A 183 19.80 15.07 12.78
N ILE A 184 19.01 14.72 11.76
CA ILE A 184 17.93 15.55 11.22
C ILE A 184 16.53 15.00 11.59
N GLY A 185 16.28 13.70 11.58
CA GLY A 185 14.94 13.10 11.61
C GLY A 185 14.22 13.11 12.96
N ASN A 186 14.96 13.09 14.09
CA ASN A 186 14.34 13.27 15.42
C ASN A 186 14.33 14.73 15.89
N ARG A 187 15.11 15.62 15.26
CA ARG A 187 15.29 17.04 15.68
C ARG A 187 14.84 18.11 14.67
N ILE A 188 14.51 17.76 13.43
CA ILE A 188 13.56 18.55 12.62
C ILE A 188 12.23 18.40 13.32
N SER A 189 12.10 19.17 14.40
CA SER A 189 10.83 19.60 14.92
C SER A 189 10.07 20.29 13.79
N SER A 190 8.75 20.37 13.93
CA SER A 190 7.92 21.23 13.08
C SER A 190 8.48 22.66 12.93
N THR A 191 9.38 23.09 13.81
CA THR A 191 10.06 24.38 13.81
C THR A 191 11.07 24.57 12.69
N LEU A 192 11.75 23.52 12.21
CA LEU A 192 12.74 23.64 11.12
C LEU A 192 12.13 23.42 9.73
N MET A 193 10.94 22.82 9.64
CA MET A 193 10.24 22.60 8.37
C MET A 193 10.02 23.87 7.54
N PRO A 194 9.73 25.05 8.13
CA PRO A 194 9.62 26.30 7.38
C PRO A 194 10.85 26.62 6.51
N LEU A 195 12.06 26.26 6.96
CA LEU A 195 13.29 26.48 6.20
C LEU A 195 13.35 25.63 4.94
N PHE A 196 12.75 24.45 4.94
CA PHE A 196 12.68 23.57 3.78
C PHE A 196 11.69 24.07 2.71
N TYR A 197 10.90 25.10 2.98
CA TYR A 197 10.11 25.80 1.96
C TYR A 197 10.86 26.97 1.33
N PHE A 198 12.02 27.34 1.88
CA PHE A 198 12.90 28.29 1.24
C PHE A 198 13.70 27.56 0.15
N LYS A 199 13.35 27.81 -1.11
CA LYS A 199 13.86 27.11 -2.31
C LYS A 199 15.36 26.76 -2.33
N PRO A 200 16.28 27.62 -1.83
CA PRO A 200 17.69 27.25 -1.70
C PRO A 200 17.98 25.98 -0.88
N VAL A 201 17.15 25.66 0.12
CA VAL A 201 17.32 24.49 0.99
C VAL A 201 17.01 23.18 0.26
N PRO A 202 15.84 22.98 -0.38
CA PRO A 202 15.59 21.82 -1.24
C PRO A 202 16.62 21.66 -2.36
N LEU A 203 17.04 22.75 -2.99
CA LEU A 203 18.09 22.71 -4.02
C LEU A 203 19.40 22.15 -3.45
N PHE A 204 19.88 22.69 -2.33
CA PHE A 204 21.10 22.19 -1.70
C PHE A 204 20.99 20.73 -1.29
N PHE A 205 19.83 20.35 -0.74
CA PHE A 205 19.52 18.98 -0.37
C PHE A 205 19.58 18.02 -1.56
N LEU A 206 18.83 18.32 -2.64
CA LEU A 206 18.80 17.47 -3.84
C LEU A 206 20.18 17.34 -4.48
N ARG A 207 20.96 18.42 -4.57
CA ARG A 207 22.35 18.38 -5.05
C ARG A 207 23.20 17.43 -4.20
N GLY A 208 23.10 17.53 -2.88
CA GLY A 208 23.84 16.68 -1.96
C GLY A 208 23.48 15.21 -2.11
N VAL A 209 22.19 14.88 -2.21
CA VAL A 209 21.73 13.50 -2.38
C VAL A 209 22.18 12.92 -3.73
N MET A 210 22.04 13.67 -4.83
CA MET A 210 22.51 13.25 -6.15
C MET A 210 24.03 13.03 -6.18
N SER A 211 24.80 13.91 -5.54
CA SER A 211 26.25 13.76 -5.40
C SER A 211 26.66 12.49 -4.65
N ILE A 212 25.93 12.14 -3.59
CA ILE A 212 26.16 10.90 -2.84
C ILE A 212 25.82 9.68 -3.68
N ALA A 213 24.69 9.69 -4.39
CA ALA A 213 24.27 8.59 -5.26
C ALA A 213 25.30 8.32 -6.38
N PHE A 214 25.87 9.39 -6.95
CA PHE A 214 26.88 9.28 -8.01
C PHE A 214 28.32 9.06 -7.52
N LYS A 215 28.61 9.28 -6.22
CA LYS A 215 29.98 9.37 -5.67
C LYS A 215 30.84 10.47 -6.31
N ALA A 216 30.25 11.61 -6.64
CA ALA A 216 30.98 12.76 -7.19
C ALA A 216 30.39 14.09 -6.72
N SER A 217 31.19 15.15 -6.77
CA SER A 217 30.73 16.49 -6.41
C SER A 217 29.68 17.02 -7.40
N TRP A 218 28.79 17.90 -6.94
CA TRP A 218 27.74 18.48 -7.79
C TRP A 218 28.31 19.14 -9.06
N SER A 219 29.45 19.83 -8.95
CA SER A 219 30.12 20.45 -10.10
C SER A 219 30.56 19.45 -11.17
N GLN A 220 30.82 18.20 -10.80
CA GLN A 220 31.23 17.16 -11.74
C GLN A 220 30.03 16.52 -12.46
N ILE A 221 28.84 16.50 -11.85
CA ILE A 221 27.71 15.70 -12.34
C ILE A 221 26.52 16.53 -12.85
N LYS A 222 26.48 17.83 -12.58
CA LYS A 222 25.33 18.69 -12.87
C LYS A 222 24.94 18.73 -14.36
N ASP A 223 25.87 18.42 -15.24
CA ASP A 223 25.71 18.47 -16.71
C ASP A 223 25.55 17.05 -17.30
N GLU A 224 25.54 16.01 -16.47
CA GLU A 224 25.31 14.63 -16.90
C GLU A 224 23.89 14.45 -17.42
N GLN A 225 23.76 13.62 -18.45
CA GLN A 225 22.51 13.34 -19.13
C GLN A 225 21.96 11.97 -18.75
N ILE A 226 20.77 11.93 -18.17
CA ILE A 226 20.04 10.71 -17.85
C ILE A 226 19.17 10.31 -19.04
N VAL A 227 19.46 9.14 -19.62
CA VAL A 227 18.71 8.54 -20.73
C VAL A 227 17.42 7.91 -20.18
N LEU A 228 16.29 8.35 -20.72
CA LEU A 228 14.94 7.87 -20.42
C LEU A 228 14.59 6.67 -21.32
N ARG A 229 13.51 5.94 -20.98
CA ARG A 229 13.08 4.75 -21.74
C ARG A 229 12.83 5.04 -23.22
N ASN A 230 12.25 6.21 -23.53
CA ASN A 230 11.97 6.63 -24.90
C ASN A 230 13.23 7.11 -25.68
N GLY A 231 14.42 6.99 -25.10
CA GLY A 231 15.68 7.45 -25.69
C GLY A 231 15.94 8.95 -25.54
N GLU A 232 15.01 9.72 -24.99
CA GLU A 232 15.27 11.11 -24.64
C GLU A 232 16.26 11.20 -23.48
N SER A 233 16.96 12.33 -23.39
CA SER A 233 17.88 12.62 -22.29
C SER A 233 17.43 13.84 -21.49
N VAL A 234 17.75 13.84 -20.20
CA VAL A 234 17.52 14.99 -19.31
C VAL A 234 18.79 15.31 -18.55
N VAL A 235 19.11 16.60 -18.44
CA VAL A 235 20.29 17.08 -17.71
C VAL A 235 20.01 17.08 -16.21
N LEU A 236 20.97 16.60 -15.40
CA LEU A 236 20.80 16.48 -13.95
C LEU A 236 20.47 17.81 -13.24
N SER A 237 21.08 18.91 -13.69
CA SER A 237 20.79 20.25 -13.16
C SER A 237 19.35 20.71 -13.42
N GLU A 238 18.76 20.31 -14.54
CA GLU A 238 17.35 20.57 -14.85
C GLU A 238 16.44 19.80 -13.91
N ILE A 239 16.73 18.52 -13.63
CA ILE A 239 15.98 17.71 -12.65
C ILE A 239 16.01 18.39 -11.29
N VAL A 240 17.19 18.77 -10.80
CA VAL A 240 17.31 19.42 -9.49
C VAL A 240 16.54 20.75 -9.46
N SER A 241 16.54 21.51 -10.55
CA SER A 241 15.79 22.76 -10.66
C SER A 241 14.27 22.51 -10.68
N ASP A 242 13.81 21.54 -11.45
CA ASP A 242 12.39 21.17 -11.57
C ASP A 242 11.84 20.70 -10.21
N TYR A 243 12.62 19.91 -9.47
CA TYR A 243 12.20 19.37 -8.17
C TYR A 243 12.44 20.31 -6.98
N ALA A 244 13.02 21.50 -7.20
CA ALA A 244 13.32 22.46 -6.15
C ALA A 244 12.07 22.92 -5.36
N ASP A 245 10.91 22.93 -6.02
CA ASP A 245 9.65 23.40 -5.46
C ASP A 245 8.75 22.25 -4.96
N MET A 246 9.21 20.99 -5.04
CA MET A 246 8.42 19.81 -4.67
C MET A 246 7.87 19.86 -3.23
N LEU A 247 8.68 20.33 -2.28
CA LEU A 247 8.25 20.50 -0.88
C LEU A 247 7.21 21.61 -0.71
N TYR A 248 7.36 22.70 -1.47
CA TYR A 248 6.38 23.78 -1.50
C TYR A 248 5.06 23.28 -2.07
N TYR A 249 5.11 22.57 -3.19
CA TYR A 249 3.93 21.95 -3.80
C TYR A 249 3.23 20.98 -2.84
N ALA A 250 3.97 20.07 -2.19
CA ALA A 250 3.40 19.15 -1.23
C ALA A 250 2.74 19.88 -0.05
N LYS A 251 3.30 21.02 0.38
CA LYS A 251 2.69 21.88 1.41
C LYS A 251 1.39 22.51 0.91
N GLU A 252 1.35 23.04 -0.31
CA GLU A 252 0.12 23.64 -0.86
C GLU A 252 -0.97 22.58 -1.07
N ARG A 253 -0.62 21.40 -1.59
CA ARG A 253 -1.56 20.31 -1.88
C ARG A 253 -2.05 19.58 -0.62
N TYR A 254 -1.15 19.28 0.32
CA TYR A 254 -1.44 18.39 1.45
C TYR A 254 -1.43 19.10 2.81
N GLY A 255 -1.01 20.35 2.87
CA GLY A 255 -0.76 21.09 4.10
C GLY A 255 0.62 20.80 4.69
N MET A 256 1.13 21.77 5.46
CA MET A 256 2.48 21.76 6.04
C MET A 256 2.80 20.49 6.84
N LEU A 257 1.87 20.02 7.67
CA LEU A 257 2.10 18.85 8.53
C LEU A 257 2.25 17.55 7.72
N ARG A 258 1.48 17.39 6.65
CA ARG A 258 1.56 16.22 5.78
C ARG A 258 2.80 16.26 4.92
N ALA A 259 3.13 17.40 4.30
CA ALA A 259 4.37 17.58 3.56
C ALA A 259 5.61 17.26 4.41
N ALA A 260 5.63 17.75 5.66
CA ALA A 260 6.69 17.41 6.62
C ALA A 260 6.76 15.91 6.94
N ALA A 261 5.61 15.25 7.04
CA ALA A 261 5.55 13.81 7.26
C ALA A 261 6.04 13.02 6.04
N MET A 262 5.73 13.46 4.82
CA MET A 262 6.25 12.82 3.61
C MET A 262 7.75 12.96 3.52
N PHE A 263 8.26 14.16 3.77
CA PHE A 263 9.70 14.39 3.82
C PHE A 263 10.37 13.50 4.87
N ARG A 264 9.81 13.40 6.08
CA ARG A 264 10.32 12.47 7.12
C ARG A 264 10.22 11.00 6.71
N MET A 265 9.22 10.62 5.92
CA MET A 265 9.11 9.27 5.39
C MET A 265 10.30 8.98 4.47
N SER A 266 10.59 9.87 3.51
CA SER A 266 11.76 9.74 2.64
C SER A 266 13.08 9.73 3.40
N MET A 267 13.17 10.54 4.47
CA MET A 267 14.40 10.64 5.25
C MET A 267 14.67 9.46 6.18
N SER A 268 13.64 8.91 6.83
CA SER A 268 13.84 7.94 7.92
C SER A 268 12.92 6.72 7.87
N GLY A 269 12.14 6.54 6.81
CA GLY A 269 11.11 5.50 6.72
C GLY A 269 10.02 5.62 7.80
N ASN A 270 9.81 6.83 8.35
CA ASN A 270 8.92 7.00 9.50
C ASN A 270 7.46 7.16 9.07
N VAL A 271 6.78 6.03 8.90
CA VAL A 271 5.34 5.98 8.60
C VAL A 271 4.44 6.41 9.75
N GLY A 272 4.98 6.63 10.95
CA GLY A 272 4.20 6.79 12.17
C GLY A 272 3.22 7.96 12.13
N HIS A 273 3.55 9.05 11.42
CA HIS A 273 2.62 10.18 11.27
C HIS A 273 1.34 9.80 10.50
N TRP A 274 1.50 8.99 9.45
CA TRP A 274 0.41 8.52 8.59
C TRP A 274 -0.42 7.45 9.28
N MET A 275 0.24 6.46 9.88
CA MET A 275 -0.43 5.37 10.58
C MET A 275 -1.31 5.84 11.73
N ARG A 276 -0.92 6.93 12.42
CA ARG A 276 -1.73 7.52 13.50
C ARG A 276 -2.99 8.24 13.01
N ARG A 277 -3.15 8.41 11.70
CA ARG A 277 -4.32 9.04 11.04
C ARG A 277 -5.09 8.09 10.14
N SER A 278 -4.52 6.93 9.82
CA SER A 278 -5.17 5.87 9.05
C SER A 278 -6.58 5.64 9.57
N PRO A 279 -7.60 5.53 8.69
CA PRO A 279 -8.93 5.11 9.10
C PRO A 279 -8.99 3.60 9.41
N TYR A 280 -8.02 2.81 8.93
CA TYR A 280 -8.02 1.34 8.96
C TYR A 280 -7.40 0.74 10.23
N LEU A 281 -7.78 -0.49 10.56
CA LEU A 281 -7.25 -1.20 11.74
C LEU A 281 -5.88 -1.82 11.47
N LEU A 282 -5.67 -2.23 10.23
CA LEU A 282 -4.46 -2.79 9.72
C LEU A 282 -4.13 -2.12 8.38
N GLU A 283 -2.91 -1.61 8.26
CA GLU A 283 -2.31 -1.25 6.99
C GLU A 283 -1.09 -2.14 6.74
N VAL A 284 -0.99 -2.68 5.52
CA VAL A 284 0.18 -3.43 5.06
C VAL A 284 0.79 -2.74 3.85
N ALA A 285 2.10 -2.56 3.86
CA ALA A 285 2.87 -1.84 2.83
C ALA A 285 4.15 -2.60 2.42
N GLY A 286 4.76 -2.23 1.30
CA GLY A 286 6.04 -2.80 0.82
C GLY A 286 7.24 -1.86 0.87
N HIS A 287 7.07 -0.62 0.40
CA HIS A 287 8.08 0.38 0.05
C HIS A 287 9.43 0.51 0.80
N SER A 288 9.52 0.23 2.10
CA SER A 288 10.75 0.54 2.86
C SER A 288 11.84 -0.54 2.79
N HIS A 289 11.53 -1.72 2.23
CA HIS A 289 12.35 -2.95 2.25
C HIS A 289 12.65 -3.49 3.66
N ILE A 290 12.42 -2.70 4.70
CA ILE A 290 12.68 -3.05 6.09
C ILE A 290 11.40 -3.68 6.67
N PRO A 291 11.43 -4.96 7.06
CA PRO A 291 10.29 -5.60 7.68
C PRO A 291 9.94 -4.92 9.01
N VAL A 292 8.73 -4.39 9.10
CA VAL A 292 8.25 -3.68 10.29
C VAL A 292 6.89 -4.23 10.69
N LEU A 293 6.71 -4.63 11.94
CA LEU A 293 5.39 -4.90 12.51
C LEU A 293 5.21 -4.13 13.82
N ARG A 294 4.44 -3.04 13.77
CA ARG A 294 4.31 -2.07 14.86
C ARG A 294 2.85 -1.67 15.09
N SER A 295 2.55 -1.24 16.32
CA SER A 295 1.26 -0.66 16.68
C SER A 295 1.44 0.84 16.91
N TYR A 296 0.53 1.64 16.39
CA TYR A 296 0.50 3.08 16.54
C TYR A 296 -0.75 3.52 17.28
N MET A 297 -0.60 4.46 18.22
CA MET A 297 -1.75 5.09 18.89
C MET A 297 -2.33 6.17 17.99
N ARG A 298 -3.57 6.00 17.54
CA ARG A 298 -4.29 6.93 16.69
C ARG A 298 -4.49 8.28 17.39
N TYR A 299 -4.43 9.39 16.66
CA TYR A 299 -4.69 10.70 17.27
C TYR A 299 -6.15 10.80 17.70
N LYS A 300 -6.40 11.19 18.96
CA LYS A 300 -7.75 11.28 19.54
C LYS A 300 -8.68 12.25 18.82
N SER A 301 -8.14 13.19 18.05
CA SER A 301 -8.87 14.35 17.55
C SER A 301 -8.96 14.46 16.03
N LEU A 302 -8.20 13.72 15.22
CA LEU A 302 -8.11 13.98 13.77
C LEU A 302 -7.83 12.70 12.95
N LEU A 303 -8.61 12.50 11.88
CA LEU A 303 -8.35 11.56 10.78
C LEU A 303 -7.38 12.15 9.76
N SER A 304 -7.01 11.34 8.76
CA SER A 304 -6.14 11.75 7.65
C SER A 304 -6.63 13.03 7.00
N ASP A 305 -7.91 13.10 6.65
CA ASP A 305 -8.63 14.24 6.04
C ASP A 305 -8.78 15.49 6.93
N GLY A 306 -8.35 15.45 8.19
CA GLY A 306 -8.51 16.56 9.14
C GLY A 306 -9.87 16.61 9.85
N THR A 307 -10.77 15.65 9.60
CA THR A 307 -12.02 15.52 10.35
C THR A 307 -11.78 14.91 11.72
N LYS A 308 -12.69 15.14 12.68
CA LYS A 308 -12.56 14.52 14.01
C LYS A 308 -12.73 13.01 13.92
N ALA A 309 -11.72 12.25 14.35
CA ALA A 309 -11.82 10.82 14.48
C ALA A 309 -13.05 10.44 15.33
N PRO A 310 -13.99 9.62 14.81
CA PRO A 310 -15.06 9.08 15.61
C PRO A 310 -14.52 8.48 16.90
N ARG A 311 -15.15 8.78 18.05
CA ARG A 311 -14.81 8.18 19.35
C ARG A 311 -14.84 6.64 19.32
N THR A 312 -15.52 6.06 18.34
CA THR A 312 -15.69 4.63 18.12
C THR A 312 -14.52 3.98 17.38
N LEU A 313 -13.59 4.75 16.81
CA LEU A 313 -12.44 4.18 16.14
C LEU A 313 -11.48 3.56 17.16
N PRO A 314 -10.97 2.35 16.89
CA PRO A 314 -9.96 1.75 17.75
C PRO A 314 -8.76 2.68 17.92
N THR A 315 -8.32 2.80 19.17
CA THR A 315 -7.21 3.70 19.52
C THR A 315 -5.88 3.26 18.94
N LYS A 316 -5.80 2.03 18.41
CA LYS A 316 -4.58 1.43 17.89
C LYS A 316 -4.77 1.04 16.43
N VAL A 317 -3.79 1.39 15.61
CA VAL A 317 -3.62 0.91 14.23
C VAL A 317 -2.41 -0.03 14.23
N ILE A 318 -2.51 -1.16 13.55
CA ILE A 318 -1.36 -2.03 13.28
C ILE A 318 -0.85 -1.70 11.88
N TYR A 319 0.45 -1.52 11.79
CA TYR A 319 1.18 -1.35 10.54
C TYR A 319 2.12 -2.53 10.37
N ALA A 320 2.06 -3.13 9.18
CA ALA A 320 3.04 -4.09 8.72
C ALA A 320 3.72 -3.57 7.44
N ASN A 321 5.04 -3.67 7.36
CA ASN A 321 5.77 -3.57 6.10
C ASN A 321 6.30 -4.96 5.77
N SER A 322 5.99 -5.52 4.59
CA SER A 322 6.39 -6.87 4.21
C SER A 322 7.90 -7.07 4.12
N GLY A 323 8.69 -6.00 4.10
CA GLY A 323 10.11 -6.03 3.83
C GLY A 323 10.35 -6.24 2.35
N SER A 324 11.33 -7.05 1.99
CA SER A 324 11.69 -7.29 0.60
C SER A 324 12.09 -8.74 0.36
N PHE A 325 12.18 -9.10 -0.91
CA PHE A 325 12.94 -10.27 -1.39
C PHE A 325 14.21 -9.81 -2.12
N THR A 326 14.77 -8.68 -1.69
CA THR A 326 16.01 -8.08 -2.18
C THR A 326 16.96 -7.85 -1.01
N GLY A 327 18.25 -8.16 -1.17
CA GLY A 327 19.32 -7.88 -0.19
C GLY A 327 19.01 -8.17 1.30
N GLY A 328 19.47 -9.31 1.83
CA GLY A 328 19.39 -9.62 3.26
C GLY A 328 18.31 -10.62 3.65
N GLU A 329 17.46 -10.28 4.62
CA GLU A 329 16.41 -11.16 5.17
C GLU A 329 15.16 -11.13 4.26
N SER A 330 14.83 -12.22 3.57
CA SER A 330 13.60 -12.29 2.78
C SER A 330 12.38 -12.45 3.68
N THR A 331 11.41 -11.53 3.58
CA THR A 331 10.25 -11.51 4.49
C THR A 331 8.92 -11.34 3.75
N TYR A 332 7.84 -11.75 4.42
CA TYR A 332 6.47 -11.48 4.00
C TYR A 332 5.55 -11.31 5.20
N VAL A 333 4.30 -10.90 4.96
CA VAL A 333 3.27 -10.78 5.99
C VAL A 333 2.13 -11.75 5.73
N ASP A 334 1.83 -12.60 6.70
CA ASP A 334 0.61 -13.41 6.73
C ASP A 334 -0.43 -12.77 7.66
N ILE A 335 -1.66 -12.68 7.20
CA ILE A 335 -2.80 -12.20 7.97
C ILE A 335 -3.81 -13.34 8.07
N LEU A 336 -3.95 -13.88 9.27
CA LEU A 336 -4.92 -14.92 9.56
C LEU A 336 -6.27 -14.26 9.85
N LEU A 337 -7.22 -14.50 8.96
CA LEU A 337 -8.61 -14.13 9.15
C LEU A 337 -9.25 -15.13 10.11
N ALA A 338 -9.83 -14.66 11.21
CA ALA A 338 -10.61 -15.55 12.07
C ALA A 338 -11.78 -16.14 11.27
N ARG A 339 -12.02 -17.45 11.42
CA ARG A 339 -13.20 -18.09 10.83
C ARG A 339 -14.44 -17.47 11.46
N THR A 340 -15.15 -16.62 10.72
CA THR A 340 -16.56 -16.39 11.03
C THR A 340 -17.31 -17.63 10.56
N SER A 341 -18.17 -18.20 11.40
CA SER A 341 -19.01 -19.37 11.08
C SER A 341 -20.01 -19.13 9.93
N HIS A 342 -19.97 -17.94 9.32
CA HIS A 342 -20.76 -17.56 8.17
C HIS A 342 -19.80 -16.98 7.12
N GLU A 343 -19.75 -17.61 5.95
CA GLU A 343 -19.24 -17.00 4.72
C GLU A 343 -20.16 -15.83 4.38
N VAL A 344 -19.86 -14.67 4.96
CA VAL A 344 -20.56 -13.44 4.61
C VAL A 344 -20.08 -13.06 3.21
N GLY A 345 -20.99 -13.06 2.24
CA GLY A 345 -20.71 -12.71 0.85
C GLY A 345 -19.86 -11.43 0.76
N TRP A 346 -18.68 -11.56 0.17
CA TRP A 346 -17.66 -10.52 0.12
C TRP A 346 -18.10 -9.41 -0.83
N ARG A 347 -18.32 -8.19 -0.31
CA ARG A 347 -18.45 -6.99 -1.14
C ARG A 347 -17.53 -5.90 -0.60
N SER A 348 -16.89 -5.19 -1.53
CA SER A 348 -15.98 -4.07 -1.28
C SER A 348 -16.73 -2.99 -0.50
N TYR A 349 -16.45 -2.86 0.80
CA TYR A 349 -16.99 -1.76 1.59
C TYR A 349 -16.04 -0.57 1.44
N LEU A 350 -16.35 0.33 0.51
CA LEU A 350 -15.82 1.69 0.55
C LEU A 350 -16.68 2.48 1.54
N PRO A 351 -16.15 2.90 2.70
CA PRO A 351 -16.94 3.69 3.63
C PRO A 351 -17.37 5.01 2.97
N PRO A 352 -18.67 5.38 3.03
CA PRO A 352 -19.21 6.55 2.31
C PRO A 352 -18.67 7.91 2.79
N TYR A 353 -17.84 7.93 3.84
CA TYR A 353 -17.24 9.14 4.39
C TYR A 353 -15.94 9.57 3.68
N LEU A 354 -15.49 8.84 2.65
CA LEU A 354 -14.32 9.20 1.84
C LEU A 354 -14.65 10.06 0.61
N PHE A 355 -15.93 10.35 0.32
CA PHE A 355 -16.36 11.16 -0.83
C PHE A 355 -16.24 12.68 -0.62
N GLY A 356 -15.41 13.13 0.34
CA GLY A 356 -15.09 14.55 0.54
C GLY A 356 -13.85 15.03 -0.22
N LEU A 357 -13.16 14.13 -0.93
CA LEU A 357 -12.08 14.50 -1.85
C LEU A 357 -12.53 14.04 -3.23
N GLU A 358 -13.01 14.98 -4.03
CA GLU A 358 -12.84 14.86 -5.48
C GLU A 358 -11.35 14.59 -5.70
N HIS A 359 -10.99 13.38 -6.09
CA HIS A 359 -9.73 13.16 -6.76
C HIS A 359 -9.87 13.84 -8.13
N PRO A 360 -9.15 14.92 -8.45
CA PRO A 360 -9.08 15.38 -9.83
C PRO A 360 -8.10 14.45 -10.55
N HIS A 361 -8.51 13.22 -10.81
CA HIS A 361 -7.79 12.29 -11.68
C HIS A 361 -8.77 11.77 -12.73
N ASP A 362 -8.96 12.59 -13.77
CA ASP A 362 -9.16 12.08 -15.12
C ASP A 362 -7.78 11.60 -15.59
N ASN A 363 -7.47 10.31 -15.44
CA ASN A 363 -6.22 9.68 -15.87
C ASN A 363 -6.03 9.66 -17.41
N ARG A 364 -6.77 10.47 -18.17
CA ARG A 364 -6.66 10.54 -19.64
C ARG A 364 -5.40 11.25 -20.11
N SER A 365 -4.82 12.17 -19.33
CA SER A 365 -3.66 12.95 -19.79
C SER A 365 -2.33 12.18 -19.80
N PHE A 366 -2.26 10.97 -19.21
CA PHE A 366 -1.06 10.13 -19.29
C PHE A 366 -0.94 9.39 -20.63
N TYR A 367 -2.05 9.21 -21.36
CA TYR A 367 -2.10 8.47 -22.62
C TYR A 367 -2.08 9.33 -23.88
N ASP A 368 -2.36 10.64 -23.78
CA ASP A 368 -2.50 11.50 -24.97
C ASP A 368 -1.17 11.99 -25.59
N ASN A 369 -0.01 11.71 -24.98
CA ASN A 369 1.30 12.16 -25.49
C ASN A 369 2.03 11.13 -26.39
N TYR A 370 1.41 10.01 -26.75
CA TYR A 370 1.91 9.08 -27.77
C TYR A 370 1.05 9.14 -29.03
N LYS A 371 1.18 10.23 -29.80
CA LYS A 371 0.71 10.27 -31.20
C LYS A 371 1.87 10.61 -32.11
N GLY A 372 2.40 9.58 -32.75
CA GLY A 372 3.45 9.74 -33.74
C GLY A 372 3.86 8.42 -34.37
N GLU A 373 2.92 7.70 -34.97
CA GLU A 373 3.19 6.85 -36.13
C GLU A 373 1.88 6.47 -36.82
N ALA A 374 1.79 6.81 -38.11
CA ALA A 374 0.64 6.53 -38.96
C ALA A 374 0.67 5.08 -39.42
N LEU A 375 -0.42 4.34 -39.21
CA LEU A 375 -0.68 3.08 -39.92
C LEU A 375 -1.97 3.21 -40.76
N PRO A 376 -2.03 2.54 -41.92
CA PRO A 376 -2.90 2.93 -43.02
C PRO A 376 -4.36 2.50 -42.84
N VAL A 377 -5.21 3.49 -43.12
CA VAL A 377 -6.59 3.49 -43.62
C VAL A 377 -7.22 2.13 -43.93
N GLY A 378 -8.35 1.86 -43.27
CA GLY A 378 -9.36 0.94 -43.78
C GLY A 378 -10.38 0.53 -42.73
N LEU A 379 -11.43 1.34 -42.52
CA LEU A 379 -12.84 0.94 -42.35
C LEU A 379 -13.68 2.14 -41.87
N ALA A 380 -14.88 2.25 -42.43
CA ALA A 380 -15.77 3.41 -42.44
C ALA A 380 -16.39 3.77 -41.06
N PRO A 381 -16.82 5.04 -40.84
CA PRO A 381 -17.39 5.48 -39.58
C PRO A 381 -18.88 5.11 -39.46
N HIS A 382 -19.24 4.44 -38.38
CA HIS A 382 -20.64 4.38 -37.93
C HIS A 382 -20.98 5.67 -37.18
N THR A 383 -21.97 6.38 -37.71
CA THR A 383 -22.64 7.54 -37.14
C THR A 383 -23.30 7.18 -35.81
N TRP A 384 -22.90 7.85 -34.72
CA TRP A 384 -23.63 7.84 -33.45
C TRP A 384 -24.52 9.10 -33.35
N ASP A 385 -25.82 8.83 -33.25
CA ASP A 385 -26.91 9.76 -33.00
C ASP A 385 -26.78 10.39 -31.60
N ARG A 386 -26.93 11.72 -31.55
CA ARG A 386 -27.03 12.52 -30.31
C ARG A 386 -28.50 12.74 -29.98
N SER A 387 -29.15 11.74 -29.38
CA SER A 387 -30.42 11.97 -28.68
C SER A 387 -30.75 10.84 -27.70
N GLY A 388 -30.14 10.89 -26.51
CA GLY A 388 -30.49 9.99 -25.41
C GLY A 388 -30.08 10.61 -24.08
N SER A 389 -31.06 11.12 -23.34
CA SER A 389 -30.89 11.70 -22.01
C SER A 389 -30.24 10.68 -21.06
N ILE A 390 -29.10 11.04 -20.47
CA ILE A 390 -28.47 10.27 -19.40
C ILE A 390 -29.34 10.40 -18.15
N ASN A 391 -29.93 9.28 -17.73
CA ASN A 391 -30.52 9.13 -16.43
C ASN A 391 -29.42 9.15 -15.35
N ASP A 392 -29.58 10.09 -14.43
CA ASP A 392 -29.13 10.14 -13.03
C ASP A 392 -28.22 8.99 -12.51
N PRO A 393 -26.91 9.23 -12.33
CA PRO A 393 -25.98 8.26 -11.73
C PRO A 393 -26.15 8.10 -10.20
N ALA A 394 -27.04 8.83 -9.53
CA ALA A 394 -27.25 8.72 -8.08
C ALA A 394 -28.10 7.50 -7.67
N ARG A 395 -28.63 6.71 -8.61
CA ARG A 395 -29.56 5.61 -8.33
C ARG A 395 -28.97 4.20 -8.34
N LEU A 396 -27.67 4.03 -8.62
CA LEU A 396 -27.01 2.71 -8.70
C LEU A 396 -26.32 2.24 -7.41
N THR A 397 -26.40 3.00 -6.30
CA THR A 397 -25.70 2.66 -5.05
C THR A 397 -26.61 2.28 -3.87
N GLN A 398 -27.90 2.05 -4.09
CA GLN A 398 -28.86 1.87 -2.98
C GLN A 398 -29.78 0.64 -3.07
N GLN A 399 -29.29 -0.48 -3.59
CA GLN A 399 -30.01 -1.74 -3.44
C GLN A 399 -29.06 -2.91 -3.10
N GLU A 400 -29.38 -3.56 -1.97
CA GLU A 400 -28.85 -4.83 -1.46
C GLU A 400 -27.50 -4.81 -0.71
N SER A 401 -27.53 -4.34 0.54
CA SER A 401 -26.52 -4.66 1.56
C SER A 401 -27.15 -5.54 2.66
N GLY A 402 -27.09 -6.87 2.49
CA GLY A 402 -27.50 -7.84 3.51
C GLY A 402 -26.46 -8.08 4.62
N VAL A 403 -25.34 -7.37 4.60
CA VAL A 403 -24.30 -7.45 5.64
C VAL A 403 -24.55 -6.35 6.66
N ALA A 404 -24.86 -6.72 7.90
CA ALA A 404 -24.95 -5.77 9.00
C ALA A 404 -23.62 -5.00 9.10
N ALA A 405 -23.68 -3.68 8.91
CA ALA A 405 -22.55 -2.79 9.11
C ALA A 405 -22.01 -2.97 10.55
N GLY A 406 -20.88 -3.64 10.72
CA GLY A 406 -20.22 -3.73 12.02
C GLY A 406 -19.47 -5.02 12.37
N THR A 407 -19.58 -6.11 11.61
CA THR A 407 -18.84 -7.34 11.93
C THR A 407 -17.38 -7.24 11.46
N VAL A 408 -16.49 -6.73 12.32
CA VAL A 408 -15.05 -6.75 12.05
C VAL A 408 -14.47 -8.05 12.59
N VAL A 409 -13.76 -8.77 11.73
CA VAL A 409 -13.16 -10.07 12.03
C VAL A 409 -11.84 -9.85 12.79
N PRO A 410 -11.56 -10.52 13.91
CA PRO A 410 -10.25 -10.42 14.54
C PRO A 410 -9.15 -10.98 13.62
N TYR A 411 -8.01 -10.30 13.57
CA TYR A 411 -6.86 -10.70 12.75
C TYR A 411 -5.67 -11.07 13.63
N GLU A 412 -4.91 -12.09 13.21
CA GLU A 412 -3.53 -12.28 13.66
C GLU A 412 -2.59 -11.96 12.49
N VAL A 413 -1.74 -10.96 12.67
CA VAL A 413 -0.76 -10.51 11.68
C VAL A 413 0.59 -11.08 12.06
N ARG A 414 1.21 -11.82 11.15
CA ARG A 414 2.50 -12.49 11.32
C ARG A 414 3.48 -11.92 10.30
N MET A 415 4.59 -11.39 10.79
CA MET A 415 5.78 -11.15 10.00
C MET A 415 6.54 -12.48 9.92
N VAL A 416 6.76 -12.97 8.71
CA VAL A 416 7.44 -14.23 8.46
C VAL A 416 8.74 -13.94 7.73
N GLU A 417 9.78 -14.69 8.07
CA GLU A 417 11.14 -14.45 7.61
C GLU A 417 11.82 -15.75 7.20
N TRP A 418 12.54 -15.69 6.09
CA TRP A 418 13.39 -16.77 5.60
C TRP A 418 14.72 -16.82 6.36
N ARG A 419 15.00 -17.95 7.01
CA ARG A 419 16.30 -18.26 7.62
C ARG A 419 16.60 -19.74 7.46
N ASP A 420 17.86 -20.11 7.30
CA ASP A 420 18.31 -21.51 7.35
C ASP A 420 17.49 -22.49 6.48
N GLY A 421 17.05 -22.05 5.29
CA GLY A 421 16.30 -22.88 4.34
C GLY A 421 14.79 -23.01 4.62
N GLY A 422 14.22 -22.21 5.54
CA GLY A 422 12.79 -22.24 5.84
C GLY A 422 12.23 -20.90 6.31
N PHE A 423 10.90 -20.85 6.43
CA PHE A 423 10.16 -19.66 6.90
C PHE A 423 9.78 -19.76 8.38
N TYR A 424 10.07 -18.71 9.15
CA TYR A 424 9.81 -18.63 10.58
C TYR A 424 9.03 -17.37 10.93
N ILE A 425 8.11 -17.48 11.90
CA ILE A 425 7.39 -16.31 12.41
C ILE A 425 8.37 -15.46 13.23
N ARG A 426 8.83 -14.35 12.65
CA ARG A 426 9.69 -13.37 13.31
C ARG A 426 8.94 -12.60 14.39
N LYS A 427 7.69 -12.22 14.10
CA LYS A 427 6.86 -11.42 15.00
C LYS A 427 5.39 -11.60 14.71
N ALA A 428 4.56 -11.64 15.74
CA ALA A 428 3.11 -11.68 15.59
C ALA A 428 2.43 -10.57 16.40
N LYS A 429 1.30 -10.08 15.89
CA LYS A 429 0.41 -9.15 16.59
C LYS A 429 -1.03 -9.55 16.32
N ARG A 430 -1.83 -9.58 17.38
CA ARG A 430 -3.29 -9.65 17.26
C ARG A 430 -3.84 -8.25 17.13
N VAL A 431 -4.77 -8.06 16.21
CA VAL A 431 -5.58 -6.84 16.11
C VAL A 431 -6.74 -7.02 17.08
N PRO A 432 -6.71 -6.39 18.29
CA PRO A 432 -7.74 -6.60 19.28
C PRO A 432 -9.06 -6.01 18.79
N TYR A 433 -10.14 -6.74 19.01
CA TYR A 433 -11.49 -6.26 18.74
C TYR A 433 -12.17 -5.84 20.03
N ARG A 434 -12.83 -4.67 19.99
CA ARG A 434 -13.89 -4.30 20.92
C ARG A 434 -15.02 -3.73 20.06
N PHE A 435 -15.95 -4.58 19.64
CA PHE A 435 -17.28 -4.05 19.33
C PHE A 435 -17.82 -3.49 20.64
N ASP A 436 -18.15 -2.20 20.66
CA ASP A 436 -19.11 -1.73 21.64
C ASP A 436 -20.47 -1.63 20.95
N PRO A 437 -21.29 -2.71 20.96
CA PRO A 437 -22.63 -2.68 20.39
C PRO A 437 -23.49 -1.58 21.05
N THR A 438 -23.20 -1.19 22.29
CA THR A 438 -23.95 -0.13 22.99
C THR A 438 -23.67 1.26 22.44
N SER A 439 -22.53 1.48 21.80
CA SER A 439 -22.19 2.77 21.16
C SER A 439 -22.94 3.01 19.85
N PHE A 440 -23.22 1.93 19.10
CA PHE A 440 -24.03 1.95 17.88
C PHE A 440 -25.52 2.04 18.22
N ASN A 441 -26.00 1.20 19.14
CA ASN A 441 -27.41 1.22 19.58
C ASN A 441 -27.79 2.52 20.30
N ARG A 442 -26.90 3.17 21.06
CA ARG A 442 -27.18 4.50 21.64
C ARG A 442 -27.35 5.61 20.59
N ARG A 443 -26.83 5.46 19.37
CA ARG A 443 -27.00 6.44 18.30
C ARG A 443 -28.23 6.15 17.44
N VAL A 444 -28.49 4.89 17.12
CA VAL A 444 -29.75 4.51 16.43
C VAL A 444 -30.94 4.84 17.33
N ASN A 445 -30.85 4.56 18.64
CA ASN A 445 -31.88 4.95 19.59
C ASN A 445 -31.90 6.46 19.86
N LYS A 446 -30.84 7.24 19.64
CA LYS A 446 -30.89 8.71 19.75
C LYS A 446 -31.44 9.38 18.49
N ILE A 447 -31.18 8.84 17.31
CA ILE A 447 -31.75 9.33 16.04
C ILE A 447 -33.24 8.97 16.00
N ASN A 448 -33.60 7.74 16.37
CA ASN A 448 -35.00 7.37 16.55
C ASN A 448 -35.65 8.08 17.75
N ALA A 449 -34.99 8.27 18.90
CA ALA A 449 -35.60 9.01 20.00
C ALA A 449 -35.76 10.50 19.70
N TYR A 450 -34.92 11.11 18.85
CA TYR A 450 -35.11 12.51 18.46
C TYR A 450 -36.30 12.66 17.50
N ASP A 451 -36.47 11.74 16.54
CA ASP A 451 -37.62 11.75 15.61
C ASP A 451 -38.92 11.23 16.23
N VAL A 452 -38.83 10.29 17.17
CA VAL A 452 -39.95 9.82 18.01
C VAL A 452 -40.32 10.87 19.05
N ALA A 453 -39.37 11.57 19.68
CA ALA A 453 -39.68 12.69 20.58
C ALA A 453 -40.25 13.90 19.83
N LYS A 454 -39.84 14.13 18.57
CA LYS A 454 -40.39 15.20 17.73
C LYS A 454 -41.78 14.87 17.19
N LYS A 455 -42.12 13.58 17.01
CA LYS A 455 -43.49 13.11 16.71
C LYS A 455 -44.37 12.98 17.97
N ALA A 456 -43.80 12.62 19.11
CA ALA A 456 -44.51 12.51 20.39
C ALA A 456 -44.77 13.89 21.03
N ALA A 457 -43.98 14.92 20.72
CA ALA A 457 -44.23 16.30 21.14
C ALA A 457 -45.44 16.96 20.43
N THR A 458 -46.11 16.26 19.52
CA THR A 458 -47.37 16.71 18.90
C THR A 458 -48.62 15.95 19.37
N GLN A 459 -48.51 15.01 20.30
CA GLN A 459 -49.66 14.37 20.96
C GLN A 459 -49.25 13.97 22.38
N PHE A 460 -49.49 14.88 23.32
CA PHE A 460 -49.45 14.58 24.76
C PHE A 460 -50.88 14.72 25.28
N ASP A 461 -51.43 13.61 25.75
CA ASP A 461 -52.67 13.49 26.49
C ASP A 461 -52.29 13.04 27.91
N GLU A 462 -52.85 13.68 28.94
CA GLU A 462 -52.31 13.77 30.30
C GLU A 462 -52.61 12.55 31.21
N ASP A 463 -53.23 11.48 30.73
CA ASP A 463 -54.06 10.64 31.61
C ASP A 463 -53.55 9.25 32.06
N SER A 464 -52.28 8.87 31.89
CA SER A 464 -51.84 7.59 32.48
C SER A 464 -50.36 7.52 32.83
N GLY A 465 -50.00 8.00 34.02
CA GLY A 465 -48.69 7.73 34.61
C GLY A 465 -48.56 6.25 35.00
N HIS A 466 -47.47 5.60 34.57
CA HIS A 466 -46.65 4.63 35.33
C HIS A 466 -45.56 3.98 34.45
N TYR A 467 -44.35 3.82 34.98
CA TYR A 467 -43.37 2.83 34.52
C TYR A 467 -42.69 2.16 35.73
N VAL A 468 -42.58 0.83 35.68
CA VAL A 468 -41.91 -0.04 36.68
C VAL A 468 -40.65 -0.65 36.03
N GLY A 469 -39.53 -0.64 36.75
CA GLY A 469 -38.24 -1.21 36.32
C GLY A 469 -37.95 -2.60 36.88
N VAL A 470 -36.97 -3.30 36.29
CA VAL A 470 -36.35 -4.53 36.83
C VAL A 470 -34.86 -4.60 36.41
N PRO A 471 -33.91 -5.03 37.29
CA PRO A 471 -32.48 -5.15 36.98
C PRO A 471 -32.05 -6.57 36.59
N VAL A 472 -30.89 -6.70 35.94
CA VAL A 472 -30.21 -8.00 35.68
C VAL A 472 -28.75 -7.91 36.15
N THR A 473 -28.35 -8.86 37.00
CA THR A 473 -26.95 -9.16 37.36
C THR A 473 -26.70 -10.66 37.30
N GLY A 474 -25.54 -11.07 36.78
CA GLY A 474 -24.97 -12.42 36.93
C GLY A 474 -23.62 -12.55 36.18
N PRO A 475 -22.53 -13.06 36.81
CA PRO A 475 -21.19 -13.13 36.21
C PRO A 475 -20.94 -14.43 35.42
N MET A 476 -20.01 -14.38 34.46
CA MET A 476 -19.54 -15.52 33.66
C MET A 476 -18.25 -16.14 34.23
N ASP A 477 -18.20 -17.45 34.13
CA ASP A 477 -17.17 -18.41 34.56
C ASP A 477 -15.96 -18.45 33.61
N GLU A 478 -14.75 -18.60 34.16
CA GLU A 478 -13.44 -18.49 33.50
C GLU A 478 -12.67 -19.82 33.36
N SER A 479 -13.32 -20.98 33.43
CA SER A 479 -12.61 -22.27 33.31
C SER A 479 -12.69 -22.92 31.92
N MET A 480 -11.99 -22.37 30.90
CA MET A 480 -11.70 -23.12 29.66
C MET A 480 -10.46 -22.57 28.93
N TRP A 481 -9.25 -22.96 29.38
CA TRP A 481 -8.03 -22.88 28.57
C TRP A 481 -7.05 -24.01 28.93
N GLU A 482 -7.18 -25.16 28.29
CA GLU A 482 -6.09 -26.16 28.19
C GLU A 482 -5.25 -25.89 26.92
N ARG A 483 -3.93 -26.00 27.05
CA ARG A 483 -2.95 -25.86 25.96
C ARG A 483 -2.68 -27.24 25.34
N PRO A 484 -2.57 -27.38 24.00
CA PRO A 484 -2.06 -28.60 23.40
C PRO A 484 -0.52 -28.62 23.43
N SER A 485 0.04 -29.74 23.90
CA SER A 485 1.44 -30.11 23.77
C SER A 485 1.75 -30.49 22.31
N VAL A 486 2.82 -29.95 21.74
CA VAL A 486 3.32 -30.33 20.41
C VAL A 486 4.43 -31.36 20.57
N ASP A 487 4.21 -32.52 19.96
CA ASP A 487 5.13 -33.65 19.88
C ASP A 487 6.23 -33.37 18.82
N ARG A 488 7.47 -33.70 19.17
CA ARG A 488 8.70 -33.15 18.54
C ARG A 488 9.49 -34.20 17.75
N GLN A 489 8.84 -35.23 17.22
CA GLN A 489 9.53 -36.45 16.79
C GLN A 489 9.34 -36.86 15.31
N SER A 490 9.26 -35.90 14.37
CA SER A 490 9.16 -36.23 12.93
C SER A 490 10.15 -35.51 12.00
N ALA A 491 11.18 -34.85 12.52
CA ALA A 491 12.13 -34.08 11.70
C ALA A 491 13.45 -34.80 11.32
N GLU A 492 13.65 -36.07 11.67
CA GLU A 492 14.97 -36.74 11.48
C GLU A 492 15.07 -37.77 10.35
N ASN A 493 14.03 -38.01 9.56
CA ASN A 493 14.12 -38.96 8.43
C ASN A 493 13.83 -38.27 7.09
N ARG A 494 14.79 -37.49 6.61
CA ARG A 494 15.02 -37.10 5.20
C ARG A 494 16.26 -36.19 5.12
N MET A 495 17.43 -36.82 5.16
CA MET A 495 18.67 -36.31 4.54
C MET A 495 19.09 -37.29 3.46
#